data_AF-A0AA88Y279-F1
#
_entry.id   AF-A0AA88Y279-F1
#
_cell.length_a   1.000
_cell.length_b   1.000
_cell.length_c   1.000
_cell.angle_alpha   90.00
_cell.angle_beta   90.00
_cell.angle_gamma   90.00
#
_symmetry.space_group_name_H-M   'P 1'
#
loop_
_entity.id
_entity.type
_entity.pdbx_description
1 polymer ?
#
loop_
_entity_poly.entity_id
_entity_poly.type
_entity_poly.pdbx_seq_one_letter_code
_entity_poly.pdbx_strand_id
1 'polypeptide(L)'
;MTASMAKEADSQSVTVNSPPSVNLSLPRTSLGHSYCFVCKKPPSVRRAVATGRKEIMNKFVSQHLGFQHVSREEVKTRHTRPFARELLADDVTSDPVILVLDGTGFRDSADILQEHGIKMQMPSFLQKGSKQHETEDSNNSGLVTKIRWVVESANGRLKSWKYLDRVLLNTQLPYMGDYVRIVCALCNRYRPPLSRGEEESDVVMAAKMKYLSKHSNTLQQRISDEGLEKRSNKWVKMNECGLVPEFPTYTEDEIRELTLGVYQVKMAKCYSQEHVSEDGVYDISIDNVNDDLLSAKIQSRHTSAKQYKCWIGYFDGAVQSWYCKCKSGSRVVGCCAHIASVIWYMSYSRHLPDFTKGVRDWGVGILDASNVPDPIDESESEEENAHSDMEE
;
A
#
# COMPACT_ATOMS: atom_id res chain seq x y z
N MET A 1 69.06 -25.73 -0.16
CA MET A 1 69.55 -24.36 -0.38
C MET A 1 69.70 -24.16 -1.88
N THR A 2 68.65 -23.63 -2.52
CA THR A 2 68.65 -23.29 -3.94
C THR A 2 67.84 -22.01 -4.10
N ALA A 3 68.57 -20.89 -4.05
CA ALA A 3 68.23 -19.65 -4.75
C ALA A 3 68.43 -19.92 -6.26
N SER A 4 67.86 -19.25 -7.25
CA SER A 4 67.08 -18.02 -7.40
C SER A 4 66.64 -17.96 -8.88
N MET A 5 65.71 -17.04 -9.18
CA MET A 5 65.49 -16.33 -10.45
C MET A 5 64.49 -16.87 -11.49
N ALA A 6 63.33 -16.19 -11.48
CA ALA A 6 62.72 -15.41 -12.57
C ALA A 6 62.21 -16.11 -13.83
N LYS A 7 60.90 -15.95 -14.09
CA LYS A 7 60.37 -15.25 -15.28
C LYS A 7 58.86 -15.03 -15.17
N GLU A 8 58.45 -13.78 -15.30
CA GLU A 8 57.13 -13.39 -15.80
C GLU A 8 57.00 -13.81 -17.28
N ALA A 9 55.83 -14.37 -17.62
CA ALA A 9 55.05 -14.08 -18.83
C ALA A 9 53.89 -15.08 -18.88
N ASP A 10 52.65 -14.63 -18.72
CA ASP A 10 51.81 -14.30 -19.88
C ASP A 10 50.34 -14.22 -19.44
N SER A 11 49.71 -13.12 -19.83
CA SER A 11 48.31 -12.82 -19.62
C SER A 11 47.44 -13.66 -20.55
N GLN A 12 46.56 -14.51 -20.01
CA GLN A 12 45.41 -14.99 -20.76
C GLN A 12 44.13 -14.82 -19.94
N SER A 13 43.27 -13.94 -20.46
CA SER A 13 41.91 -13.71 -20.04
C SER A 13 41.13 -15.02 -20.07
N VAL A 14 40.82 -15.58 -18.91
CA VAL A 14 39.84 -16.65 -18.79
C VAL A 14 38.47 -16.03 -18.95
N THR A 15 37.94 -16.09 -20.16
CA THR A 15 36.52 -15.88 -20.41
C THR A 15 35.77 -16.96 -19.65
N VAL A 16 35.03 -16.57 -18.61
CA VAL A 16 34.08 -17.45 -17.93
C VAL A 16 32.94 -17.68 -18.91
N ASN A 17 33.11 -18.68 -19.77
CA ASN A 17 32.04 -19.16 -20.64
C ASN A 17 30.89 -19.62 -19.74
N SER A 18 29.70 -19.07 -19.95
CA SER A 18 28.47 -19.55 -19.32
C SER A 18 28.39 -21.07 -19.46
N PRO A 19 27.94 -21.80 -18.42
CA PRO A 19 27.81 -23.25 -18.50
C PRO A 19 26.95 -23.63 -19.71
N PRO A 20 27.28 -24.73 -20.41
CA PRO A 20 26.56 -25.14 -21.60
C PRO A 20 25.07 -25.24 -21.29
N SER A 21 24.26 -24.60 -22.12
CA SER A 21 22.81 -24.57 -21.99
C SER A 21 22.28 -26.00 -21.94
N VAL A 22 21.81 -26.40 -20.75
CA VAL A 22 21.06 -27.64 -20.60
C VAL A 22 19.77 -27.44 -21.37
N ASN A 23 19.66 -28.09 -22.54
CA ASN A 23 18.39 -28.21 -23.22
C ASN A 23 17.48 -29.07 -22.34
N LEU A 24 16.73 -28.42 -21.45
CA LEU A 24 15.54 -29.03 -20.87
C LEU A 24 14.65 -29.41 -22.05
N SER A 25 14.23 -30.67 -22.10
CA SER A 25 13.24 -31.20 -23.06
C SER A 25 11.84 -30.64 -22.76
N LEU A 26 11.74 -29.31 -22.63
CA LEU A 26 10.49 -28.59 -22.62
C LEU A 26 10.15 -28.25 -24.08
N PRO A 27 9.09 -28.83 -24.65
CA PRO A 27 8.78 -28.65 -26.05
C PRO A 27 8.54 -27.17 -26.38
N ARG A 28 9.23 -26.70 -27.42
CA ARG A 28 9.05 -25.37 -28.02
C ARG A 28 7.56 -25.14 -28.35
N THR A 29 7.10 -23.92 -28.08
CA THR A 29 5.71 -23.48 -27.91
C THR A 29 4.80 -23.55 -29.15
N SER A 30 5.22 -24.13 -30.28
CA SER A 30 4.28 -24.47 -31.36
C SER A 30 3.51 -25.77 -31.10
N LEU A 31 4.01 -26.66 -30.24
CA LEU A 31 3.34 -27.93 -29.87
C LEU A 31 2.54 -27.85 -28.55
N GLY A 32 2.70 -26.80 -27.75
CA GLY A 32 1.92 -26.59 -26.51
C GLY A 32 0.41 -26.42 -26.72
N HIS A 33 -0.01 -26.17 -27.96
CA HIS A 33 -1.42 -26.04 -28.34
C HIS A 33 -2.06 -27.37 -28.77
N SER A 34 -1.29 -28.46 -28.89
CA SER A 34 -1.82 -29.77 -29.28
C SER A 34 -2.84 -30.34 -28.28
N TYR A 35 -2.84 -29.85 -27.04
CA TYR A 35 -3.78 -30.25 -25.98
C TYR A 35 -4.59 -29.08 -25.40
N CYS A 36 -4.51 -27.88 -25.98
CA CYS A 36 -5.22 -26.70 -25.48
C CYS A 36 -6.71 -26.71 -25.88
N PHE A 37 -7.59 -26.95 -24.90
CA PHE A 37 -9.05 -26.94 -25.06
C PHE A 37 -9.63 -25.66 -25.68
N VAL A 38 -8.95 -24.52 -25.55
CA VAL A 38 -9.38 -23.23 -26.13
C VAL A 38 -8.96 -23.12 -27.60
N CYS A 39 -7.78 -23.63 -27.97
CA CYS A 39 -7.24 -23.52 -29.32
C CYS A 39 -7.72 -24.64 -30.27
N LYS A 40 -8.14 -25.79 -29.74
CA LYS A 40 -8.67 -26.93 -30.53
C LYS A 40 -10.19 -26.93 -30.72
N LYS A 41 -10.94 -25.89 -30.35
CA LYS A 41 -12.39 -25.92 -30.54
C LYS A 41 -12.77 -25.81 -32.03
N PRO A 42 -13.77 -26.58 -32.50
CA PRO A 42 -14.33 -26.40 -33.82
C PRO A 42 -14.85 -24.95 -33.98
N PRO A 43 -14.82 -24.37 -35.20
CA PRO A 43 -15.24 -22.99 -35.47
C PRO A 43 -16.59 -22.60 -34.86
N SER A 44 -17.48 -23.58 -34.64
CA SER A 44 -18.74 -23.44 -33.93
C SER A 44 -18.59 -22.87 -32.52
N VAL A 45 -17.63 -23.33 -31.72
CA VAL A 45 -17.53 -22.88 -30.33
C VAL A 45 -16.81 -21.55 -30.19
N ARG A 46 -15.82 -21.25 -31.05
CA ARG A 46 -15.23 -19.90 -31.10
C ARG A 46 -16.31 -18.88 -31.45
N ARG A 47 -17.17 -19.20 -32.43
CA ARG A 47 -18.35 -18.38 -32.76
C ARG A 47 -19.32 -18.28 -31.59
N ALA A 48 -19.64 -19.38 -30.91
CA ALA A 48 -20.53 -19.38 -29.76
C ALA A 48 -20.01 -18.49 -28.60
N VAL A 49 -18.71 -18.55 -28.29
CA VAL A 49 -18.10 -17.69 -27.26
C VAL A 49 -18.15 -16.22 -27.67
N ALA A 50 -17.83 -15.91 -28.94
CA ALA A 50 -17.90 -14.54 -29.45
C ALA A 50 -19.33 -13.98 -29.43
N THR A 51 -20.31 -14.77 -29.87
CA THR A 51 -21.73 -14.39 -29.82
C THR A 51 -22.20 -14.24 -28.37
N GLY A 52 -21.87 -15.19 -27.50
CA GLY A 52 -22.21 -15.14 -26.09
C GLY A 52 -21.67 -13.90 -25.39
N ARG A 53 -20.40 -13.55 -25.61
CA ARG A 53 -19.80 -12.32 -25.06
C ARG A 53 -20.59 -11.08 -25.49
N LYS A 54 -20.90 -10.94 -26.79
CA LYS A 54 -21.64 -9.79 -27.31
C LYS A 54 -23.05 -9.71 -26.72
N GLU A 55 -23.75 -10.84 -26.63
CA GLU A 55 -25.10 -10.88 -26.07
C GLU A 55 -25.11 -10.53 -24.57
N ILE A 56 -24.14 -11.03 -23.79
CA ILE A 56 -24.00 -10.68 -22.38
C ILE A 56 -23.69 -9.19 -22.21
N MET A 57 -22.77 -8.64 -23.02
CA MET A 57 -22.48 -7.21 -23.02
C MET A 57 -23.73 -6.36 -23.28
N ASN A 58 -24.52 -6.74 -24.29
CA ASN A 58 -25.68 -5.96 -24.70
C ASN A 58 -26.87 -6.08 -23.72
N LYS A 59 -27.16 -7.30 -23.24
CA LYS A 59 -28.38 -7.60 -22.49
C LYS A 59 -28.19 -7.61 -20.98
N PHE A 60 -27.01 -7.98 -20.49
CA PHE A 60 -26.76 -8.15 -19.05
C PHE A 60 -25.92 -7.01 -18.47
N VAL A 61 -24.81 -6.64 -19.11
CA VAL A 61 -23.89 -5.62 -18.58
C VAL A 61 -24.56 -4.25 -18.51
N SER A 62 -25.29 -3.85 -19.55
CA SER A 62 -26.04 -2.58 -19.59
C SER A 62 -27.05 -2.41 -18.44
N GLN A 63 -27.57 -3.53 -17.92
CA GLN A 63 -28.55 -3.55 -16.84
C GLN A 63 -27.93 -3.60 -15.44
N HIS A 64 -26.61 -3.79 -15.32
CA HIS A 64 -25.93 -4.07 -14.04
C HIS A 64 -24.57 -3.37 -13.87
N LEU A 65 -24.19 -2.51 -14.82
CA LEU A 65 -22.92 -1.77 -14.78
C LEU A 65 -23.03 -0.43 -15.52
N GLY A 66 -22.40 0.60 -14.95
CA GLY A 66 -22.34 1.95 -15.52
C GLY A 66 -23.49 2.86 -15.08
N PHE A 67 -23.47 4.11 -15.52
CA PHE A 67 -24.43 5.14 -15.09
C PHE A 67 -25.86 4.92 -15.60
N GLN A 68 -26.06 4.06 -16.60
CA GLN A 68 -27.39 3.65 -17.06
C GLN A 68 -28.08 2.72 -16.04
N HIS A 69 -27.31 2.02 -15.21
CA HIS A 69 -27.82 1.05 -14.24
C HIS A 69 -28.21 1.69 -12.90
N VAL A 70 -27.49 2.74 -12.49
CA VAL A 70 -27.61 3.36 -11.17
C VAL A 70 -27.94 4.83 -11.30
N SER A 71 -29.01 5.26 -10.62
CA SER A 71 -29.41 6.67 -10.59
C SER A 71 -28.51 7.50 -9.66
N ARG A 72 -28.44 8.81 -9.90
CA ARG A 72 -27.67 9.73 -9.04
C ARG A 72 -28.10 9.67 -7.57
N GLU A 73 -29.41 9.59 -7.32
CA GLU A 73 -29.97 9.47 -5.96
C GLU A 73 -29.64 8.11 -5.34
N GLU A 74 -29.59 7.04 -6.13
CA GLU A 74 -29.12 5.75 -5.65
C GLU A 74 -27.64 5.78 -5.29
N VAL A 75 -26.80 6.49 -6.06
CA VAL A 75 -25.38 6.67 -5.69
C VAL A 75 -25.28 7.37 -4.33
N LYS A 76 -25.96 8.50 -4.14
CA LYS A 76 -25.94 9.26 -2.89
C LYS A 76 -26.41 8.46 -1.67
N THR A 77 -27.48 7.69 -1.84
CA THR A 77 -28.12 6.98 -0.71
C THR A 77 -27.51 5.62 -0.41
N ARG A 78 -26.99 4.91 -1.44
CA ARG A 78 -26.53 3.53 -1.30
C ARG A 78 -25.02 3.33 -1.50
N HIS A 79 -24.35 4.24 -2.21
CA HIS A 79 -22.94 4.09 -2.56
C HIS A 79 -22.03 5.11 -1.88
N THR A 80 -22.50 6.34 -1.64
CA THR A 80 -21.82 7.30 -0.76
C THR A 80 -22.14 6.97 0.70
N ARG A 81 -21.25 6.24 1.38
CA ARG A 81 -21.43 5.88 2.80
C ARG A 81 -21.47 7.14 3.68
N PRO A 82 -22.23 7.15 4.79
CA PRO A 82 -22.21 8.25 5.77
C PRO A 82 -20.79 8.63 6.19
N PHE A 83 -19.94 7.62 6.43
CA PHE A 83 -18.51 7.81 6.70
C PHE A 83 -17.79 8.65 5.64
N ALA A 84 -17.98 8.33 4.35
CA ALA A 84 -17.32 9.04 3.26
C ALA A 84 -17.88 10.46 3.07
N ARG A 85 -19.18 10.65 3.31
CA ARG A 85 -19.80 11.97 3.29
C ARG A 85 -19.23 12.84 4.41
N GLU A 86 -19.19 12.35 5.64
CA GLU A 86 -18.65 13.10 6.77
C GLU A 86 -17.18 13.48 6.54
N LEU A 87 -16.38 12.50 6.06
CA LEU A 87 -14.94 12.67 5.89
C LEU A 87 -14.55 13.59 4.72
N LEU A 88 -15.27 13.53 3.60
CA LEU A 88 -14.85 14.16 2.32
C LEU A 88 -15.81 15.25 1.81
N ALA A 89 -16.97 15.47 2.41
CA ALA A 89 -17.84 16.59 2.07
C ALA A 89 -17.40 17.87 2.82
N ASP A 90 -17.44 18.99 2.11
CA ASP A 90 -17.02 20.30 2.66
C ASP A 90 -18.08 20.82 3.64
N ASP A 91 -19.35 20.53 3.38
CA ASP A 91 -20.49 20.83 4.24
C ASP A 91 -21.44 19.60 4.34
N VAL A 92 -22.04 19.40 5.51
CA VAL A 92 -23.03 18.35 5.81
C VAL A 92 -24.28 18.52 4.95
N THR A 93 -24.61 19.74 4.51
CA THR A 93 -25.77 19.99 3.62
C THR A 93 -25.48 19.69 2.15
N SER A 94 -24.21 19.70 1.75
CA SER A 94 -23.82 19.25 0.42
C SER A 94 -23.99 17.72 0.41
N ASP A 95 -24.91 17.22 -0.43
CA ASP A 95 -25.06 15.78 -0.67
C ASP A 95 -24.41 15.41 -2.02
N PRO A 96 -23.06 15.49 -2.14
CA PRO A 96 -22.39 15.22 -3.39
C PRO A 96 -22.33 13.72 -3.66
N VAL A 97 -22.27 13.37 -4.95
CA VAL A 97 -21.73 12.08 -5.36
C VAL A 97 -20.22 12.15 -5.24
N ILE A 98 -19.63 11.25 -4.45
CA ILE A 98 -18.19 11.20 -4.21
C ILE A 98 -17.62 9.98 -4.94
N LEU A 99 -16.62 10.20 -5.78
CA LEU A 99 -15.90 9.14 -6.48
C LEU A 99 -14.44 9.13 -6.04
N VAL A 100 -14.06 8.07 -5.32
CA VAL A 100 -12.66 7.83 -4.92
C VAL A 100 -11.97 7.04 -6.02
N LEU A 101 -10.88 7.58 -6.55
CA LEU A 101 -10.09 6.95 -7.59
C LEU A 101 -8.79 6.39 -7.02
N ASP A 102 -8.61 5.09 -7.19
CA ASP A 102 -7.39 4.40 -6.81
C ASP A 102 -6.39 4.46 -7.97
N GLY A 103 -5.55 5.49 -7.95
CA GLY A 103 -4.44 5.64 -8.89
C GLY A 103 -4.42 6.94 -9.67
N THR A 104 -3.24 7.23 -10.22
CA THR A 104 -2.89 8.49 -10.85
C THR A 104 -3.34 8.61 -12.30
N GLY A 105 -3.63 7.48 -12.96
CA GLY A 105 -4.00 7.40 -14.37
C GLY A 105 -5.39 7.94 -14.70
N PHE A 106 -6.18 8.37 -13.72
CA PHE A 106 -7.51 8.95 -13.92
C PHE A 106 -7.54 10.48 -13.74
N ARG A 107 -6.38 11.12 -13.61
CA ARG A 107 -6.27 12.58 -13.46
C ARG A 107 -7.06 13.33 -14.54
N ASP A 108 -6.95 12.90 -15.78
CA ASP A 108 -7.55 13.57 -16.93
C ASP A 108 -9.09 13.43 -16.96
N SER A 109 -9.67 12.66 -16.03
CA SER A 109 -11.13 12.55 -15.86
C SER A 109 -11.69 13.60 -14.89
N ALA A 110 -10.85 14.39 -14.22
CA ALA A 110 -11.27 15.35 -13.20
C ALA A 110 -12.31 16.35 -13.74
N ASP A 111 -12.00 16.99 -14.86
CA ASP A 111 -12.85 18.02 -15.47
C ASP A 111 -14.22 17.44 -15.86
N ILE A 112 -14.22 16.28 -16.52
CA ILE A 112 -15.44 15.58 -16.95
C ILE A 112 -16.31 15.22 -15.74
N LEU A 113 -15.71 14.73 -14.65
CA LEU A 113 -16.44 14.39 -13.43
C LEU A 113 -17.01 15.64 -12.76
N GLN A 114 -16.25 16.74 -12.72
CA GLN A 114 -16.69 18.01 -12.16
C GLN A 114 -17.85 18.62 -12.94
N GLU A 115 -17.83 18.56 -14.28
CA GLU A 115 -18.93 18.97 -15.15
C GLU A 115 -20.24 18.21 -14.83
N HIS A 116 -20.13 16.95 -14.42
CA HIS A 116 -21.27 16.12 -14.00
C HIS A 116 -21.61 16.28 -12.51
N GLY A 117 -20.99 17.26 -11.83
CA GLY A 117 -21.18 17.52 -10.40
C GLY A 117 -20.74 16.34 -9.51
N ILE A 118 -19.78 15.54 -9.96
CA ILE A 118 -19.21 14.43 -9.18
C ILE A 118 -17.93 14.94 -8.52
N LYS A 119 -17.86 14.82 -7.19
CA LYS A 119 -16.65 15.17 -6.43
C LYS A 119 -15.65 14.04 -6.56
N MET A 120 -14.62 14.25 -7.37
CA MET A 120 -13.50 13.33 -7.52
C MET A 120 -12.53 13.47 -6.34
N GLN A 121 -12.06 12.35 -5.81
CA GLN A 121 -11.13 12.28 -4.68
C GLN A 121 -10.00 11.30 -5.00
N MET A 122 -8.76 11.74 -4.82
CA MET A 122 -7.55 10.93 -5.02
C MET A 122 -6.43 11.44 -4.09
N PRO A 123 -5.45 10.60 -3.73
CA PRO A 123 -4.28 11.06 -2.99
C PRO A 123 -3.52 12.17 -3.73
N SER A 124 -2.93 13.09 -2.98
CA SER A 124 -2.13 14.19 -3.53
C SER A 124 -0.88 13.65 -4.23
N PHE A 125 -0.41 14.42 -5.21
CA PHE A 125 0.83 14.15 -5.92
C PHE A 125 2.00 14.87 -5.29
N LEU A 126 3.16 14.23 -5.33
CA LEU A 126 4.37 14.88 -4.87
C LEU A 126 4.75 15.93 -5.91
N GLN A 127 4.92 17.17 -5.48
CA GLN A 127 5.37 18.23 -6.37
C GLN A 127 6.76 17.91 -6.91
N LYS A 128 7.01 18.25 -8.17
CA LYS A 128 8.29 17.97 -8.84
C LYS A 128 9.44 18.60 -8.04
N GLY A 129 10.43 17.79 -7.68
CA GLY A 129 11.59 18.23 -6.88
C GLY A 129 11.38 18.21 -5.37
N SER A 130 10.16 17.99 -4.88
CA SER A 130 9.93 17.75 -3.46
C SER A 130 10.24 16.29 -3.08
N LYS A 131 10.65 16.08 -1.83
CA LYS A 131 10.87 14.74 -1.23
C LYS A 131 9.73 14.32 -0.29
N GLN A 132 8.85 15.25 0.06
CA GLN A 132 7.76 15.05 1.02
C GLN A 132 6.58 15.96 0.67
N HIS A 133 5.36 15.48 0.91
CA HIS A 133 4.14 16.29 0.76
C HIS A 133 4.04 17.31 1.89
N GLU A 134 3.37 18.44 1.61
CA GLU A 134 2.95 19.35 2.66
C GLU A 134 2.01 18.64 3.64
N THR A 135 1.90 19.18 4.85
CA THR A 135 1.06 18.55 5.89
C THR A 135 -0.39 18.48 5.44
N GLU A 136 -0.91 19.54 4.82
CA GLU A 136 -2.28 19.58 4.29
C GLU A 136 -2.52 18.49 3.23
N ASP A 137 -1.64 18.38 2.24
CA ASP A 137 -1.69 17.33 1.21
C ASP A 137 -1.60 15.92 1.80
N SER A 138 -0.73 15.72 2.79
CA SER A 138 -0.56 14.42 3.45
C SER A 138 -1.78 14.05 4.28
N ASN A 139 -2.39 15.04 4.94
CA ASN A 139 -3.64 14.86 5.69
C ASN A 139 -4.77 14.49 4.74
N ASN A 140 -4.98 15.26 3.66
CA ASN A 140 -6.01 15.01 2.66
C ASN A 140 -5.85 13.62 2.02
N SER A 141 -4.61 13.25 1.67
CA SER A 141 -4.30 11.91 1.19
C SER A 141 -4.67 10.84 2.21
N GLY A 142 -4.41 11.06 3.50
CA GLY A 142 -4.81 10.18 4.59
C GLY A 142 -6.33 10.00 4.72
N LEU A 143 -7.12 11.04 4.45
CA LEU A 143 -8.58 10.94 4.40
C LEU A 143 -9.05 10.06 3.23
N VAL A 144 -8.42 10.23 2.06
CA VAL A 144 -8.76 9.44 0.85
C VAL A 144 -8.37 7.97 1.02
N THR A 145 -7.16 7.69 1.50
CA THR A 145 -6.69 6.31 1.72
C THR A 145 -7.52 5.58 2.77
N LYS A 146 -8.11 6.30 3.74
CA LYS A 146 -9.04 5.71 4.70
C LYS A 146 -10.29 5.10 4.07
N ILE A 147 -10.75 5.61 2.93
CA ILE A 147 -11.93 5.08 2.21
C ILE A 147 -11.52 4.07 1.13
N ARG A 148 -10.26 4.12 0.70
CA ARG A 148 -9.70 3.24 -0.34
C ARG A 148 -9.88 1.75 -0.06
N TRP A 149 -9.95 1.31 1.20
CA TRP A 149 -10.19 -0.11 1.52
C TRP A 149 -11.44 -0.68 0.81
N VAL A 150 -12.47 0.15 0.56
CA VAL A 150 -13.68 -0.25 -0.18
C VAL A 150 -13.35 -0.53 -1.65
N VAL A 151 -12.52 0.32 -2.26
CA VAL A 151 -12.03 0.16 -3.63
C VAL A 151 -11.18 -1.10 -3.73
N GLU A 152 -10.26 -1.31 -2.79
CA GLU A 152 -9.42 -2.51 -2.72
C GLU A 152 -10.24 -3.78 -2.51
N SER A 153 -11.27 -3.72 -1.67
CA SER A 153 -12.17 -4.87 -1.45
C SER A 153 -12.98 -5.19 -2.70
N ALA A 154 -13.44 -4.18 -3.44
CA ALA A 154 -14.09 -4.36 -4.73
C ALA A 154 -13.11 -4.96 -5.77
N ASN A 155 -11.90 -4.43 -5.84
CA ASN A 155 -10.83 -4.94 -6.70
C ASN A 155 -10.44 -6.38 -6.33
N GLY A 156 -10.37 -6.72 -5.04
CA GLY A 156 -10.12 -8.07 -4.56
C GLY A 156 -11.17 -9.07 -5.04
N ARG A 157 -12.45 -8.66 -5.07
CA ARG A 157 -13.52 -9.49 -5.68
C ARG A 157 -13.28 -9.74 -7.16
N LEU A 158 -12.78 -8.76 -7.91
CA LEU A 158 -12.42 -8.95 -9.33
C LEU A 158 -11.23 -9.89 -9.49
N LYS A 159 -10.18 -9.72 -8.66
CA LYS A 159 -8.99 -10.57 -8.64
C LYS A 159 -9.31 -12.03 -8.29
N SER A 160 -10.39 -12.31 -7.55
CA SER A 160 -10.83 -13.69 -7.26
C SER A 160 -11.26 -14.49 -8.50
N TRP A 161 -11.49 -13.83 -9.64
CA TRP A 161 -11.83 -14.52 -10.88
C TRP A 161 -10.56 -15.03 -11.56
N LYS A 162 -10.42 -16.36 -11.64
CA LYS A 162 -9.27 -17.05 -12.26
C LYS A 162 -8.87 -16.52 -13.65
N TYR A 163 -9.83 -16.01 -14.41
CA TYR A 163 -9.58 -15.43 -15.73
C TYR A 163 -8.76 -14.13 -15.65
N LEU A 164 -8.96 -13.31 -14.62
CA LEU A 164 -8.28 -12.03 -14.41
C LEU A 164 -7.00 -12.16 -13.56
N ASP A 165 -6.85 -13.28 -12.85
CA ASP A 165 -5.70 -13.59 -11.97
C ASP A 165 -4.46 -14.11 -12.72
N ARG A 166 -4.56 -14.43 -14.02
CA ARG A 166 -3.53 -15.19 -14.75
C ARG A 166 -3.07 -14.49 -16.03
N VAL A 167 -1.93 -14.96 -16.55
CA VAL A 167 -1.38 -14.51 -17.84
C VAL A 167 -2.39 -14.77 -18.95
N LEU A 168 -2.80 -13.69 -19.62
CA LEU A 168 -3.76 -13.75 -20.72
C LEU A 168 -3.05 -13.86 -22.06
N LEU A 169 -3.63 -14.65 -22.96
CA LEU A 169 -3.13 -14.78 -24.33
C LEU A 169 -3.29 -13.45 -25.07
N ASN A 170 -2.29 -13.04 -25.85
CA ASN A 170 -2.33 -11.80 -26.65
C ASN A 170 -3.58 -11.70 -27.54
N THR A 171 -4.08 -12.84 -28.03
CA THR A 171 -5.30 -12.92 -28.85
C THR A 171 -6.58 -12.51 -28.11
N GLN A 172 -6.57 -12.47 -26.78
CA GLN A 172 -7.72 -12.07 -25.95
C GLN A 172 -7.66 -10.60 -25.52
N LEU A 173 -6.52 -9.92 -25.69
CA LEU A 173 -6.36 -8.51 -25.31
C LEU A 173 -7.45 -7.59 -25.88
N PRO A 174 -7.88 -7.73 -27.16
CA PRO A 174 -8.93 -6.88 -27.72
C PRO A 174 -10.30 -7.02 -27.01
N TYR A 175 -10.50 -8.09 -26.24
CA TYR A 175 -11.77 -8.39 -25.57
C TYR A 175 -11.68 -8.22 -24.04
N MET A 176 -10.51 -7.84 -23.53
CA MET A 176 -10.26 -7.70 -22.09
C MET A 176 -11.29 -6.79 -21.41
N GLY A 177 -11.52 -5.60 -21.99
CA GLY A 177 -12.45 -4.62 -21.42
C GLY A 177 -13.86 -5.18 -21.28
N ASP A 178 -14.30 -6.02 -22.22
CA ASP A 178 -15.62 -6.65 -22.15
C ASP A 178 -15.68 -7.71 -21.07
N TYR A 179 -14.65 -8.55 -20.95
CA TYR A 179 -14.62 -9.55 -19.88
C TYR A 179 -14.59 -8.91 -18.50
N VAL A 180 -13.82 -7.84 -18.30
CA VAL A 180 -13.80 -7.08 -17.04
C VAL A 180 -15.19 -6.52 -16.75
N ARG A 181 -15.86 -5.88 -17.72
CA ARG A 181 -17.23 -5.35 -17.55
C ARG A 181 -18.24 -6.45 -17.24
N ILE A 182 -18.16 -7.60 -17.91
CA ILE A 182 -19.02 -8.75 -17.61
C ILE A 182 -18.82 -9.22 -16.16
N VAL A 183 -17.57 -9.37 -15.73
CA VAL A 183 -17.25 -9.78 -14.36
C VAL A 183 -17.75 -8.74 -13.35
N CYS A 184 -17.55 -7.44 -13.60
CA CYS A 184 -18.09 -6.38 -12.74
C CYS A 184 -19.62 -6.44 -12.64
N ALA A 185 -20.32 -6.61 -13.77
CA ALA A 185 -21.78 -6.75 -13.80
C ALA A 185 -22.26 -7.99 -13.00
N LEU A 186 -21.55 -9.11 -13.12
CA LEU A 186 -21.84 -10.33 -12.34
C LEU A 186 -21.62 -10.10 -10.85
N CYS A 187 -20.53 -9.43 -10.48
CA CYS A 187 -20.26 -9.05 -9.10
C CYS A 187 -21.36 -8.14 -8.55
N ASN A 188 -21.77 -7.10 -9.28
CA ASN A 188 -22.81 -6.18 -8.86
C ASN A 188 -24.17 -6.86 -8.67
N ARG A 189 -24.52 -7.82 -9.55
CA ARG A 189 -25.81 -8.50 -9.49
C ARG A 189 -25.88 -9.59 -8.41
N TYR A 190 -24.81 -10.36 -8.23
CA TYR A 190 -24.88 -11.61 -7.47
C TYR A 190 -24.05 -11.64 -6.19
N ARG A 191 -23.07 -10.74 -6.02
CA ARG A 191 -22.33 -10.67 -4.75
C ARG A 191 -23.11 -9.85 -3.74
N PRO A 192 -23.07 -10.21 -2.45
CA PRO A 192 -23.60 -9.34 -1.41
C PRO A 192 -22.86 -8.00 -1.40
N PRO A 193 -23.49 -6.92 -0.92
CA PRO A 193 -22.80 -5.65 -0.68
C PRO A 193 -21.51 -5.83 0.13
N LEU A 194 -20.54 -4.92 -0.05
CA LEU A 194 -19.38 -4.87 0.83
C LEU A 194 -19.84 -4.51 2.25
N SER A 195 -19.03 -4.86 3.26
CA SER A 195 -19.31 -4.51 4.66
C SER A 195 -19.58 -3.02 4.78
N ARG A 196 -20.62 -2.66 5.53
CA ARG A 196 -21.03 -1.27 5.74
C ARG A 196 -20.32 -0.62 6.93
N GLY A 197 -19.32 -1.29 7.52
CA GLY A 197 -18.71 -0.87 8.78
C GLY A 197 -19.74 -0.83 9.91
N GLU A 198 -19.40 -0.14 10.98
CA GLU A 198 -20.29 0.14 12.10
C GLU A 198 -20.50 1.66 12.14
N GLU A 199 -21.75 2.10 11.95
CA GLU A 199 -22.06 3.49 11.59
C GLU A 199 -21.63 4.50 12.67
N GLU A 200 -21.86 4.19 13.95
CA GLU A 200 -21.53 5.07 15.06
C GLU A 200 -20.00 5.25 15.22
N SER A 201 -19.25 4.14 15.23
CA SER A 201 -17.78 4.17 15.36
C SER A 201 -17.12 4.81 14.13
N ASP A 202 -17.66 4.57 12.94
CA ASP A 202 -17.22 5.23 11.71
C ASP A 202 -17.44 6.74 11.77
N VAL A 203 -18.61 7.24 12.19
CA VAL A 203 -18.88 8.68 12.30
C VAL A 203 -17.94 9.37 13.29
N VAL A 204 -17.71 8.78 14.47
CA VAL A 204 -16.76 9.30 15.46
C VAL A 204 -15.35 9.38 14.87
N MET A 205 -14.92 8.33 14.18
CA MET A 205 -13.62 8.28 13.52
C MET A 205 -13.50 9.33 12.41
N ALA A 206 -14.55 9.52 11.61
CA ALA A 206 -14.55 10.53 10.55
C ALA A 206 -14.42 11.95 11.11
N ALA A 207 -15.19 12.26 12.16
CA ALA A 207 -15.12 13.54 12.86
C ALA A 207 -13.71 13.79 13.44
N LYS A 208 -13.10 12.78 14.09
CA LYS A 208 -11.72 12.85 14.59
C LYS A 208 -10.72 13.13 13.47
N MET A 209 -10.81 12.39 12.36
CA MET A 209 -9.91 12.57 11.21
C MET A 209 -10.04 13.95 10.56
N LYS A 210 -11.28 14.44 10.40
CA LYS A 210 -11.57 15.77 9.84
C LYS A 210 -11.16 16.91 10.77
N TYR A 211 -11.20 16.69 12.07
CA TYR A 211 -10.63 17.63 13.04
C TYR A 211 -9.10 17.70 12.90
N LEU A 212 -8.43 16.54 12.91
CA LEU A 212 -6.98 16.46 12.80
C LEU A 212 -6.46 17.02 11.46
N SER A 213 -7.19 16.82 10.35
CA SER A 213 -6.72 17.25 9.02
C SER A 213 -6.52 18.77 8.90
N LYS A 214 -7.21 19.55 9.74
CA LYS A 214 -7.11 21.02 9.81
C LYS A 214 -5.87 21.52 10.55
N HIS A 215 -5.11 20.63 11.19
CA HIS A 215 -3.95 21.00 11.99
C HIS A 215 -2.66 20.84 11.19
N SER A 216 -1.74 21.77 11.40
CA SER A 216 -0.35 21.62 10.97
C SER A 216 0.42 20.67 11.89
N ASN A 217 1.55 20.15 11.40
CA ASN A 217 2.42 19.31 12.20
C ASN A 217 3.35 20.17 13.07
N THR A 218 2.94 20.41 14.31
CA THR A 218 3.72 21.21 15.28
C THR A 218 5.06 20.56 15.62
N LEU A 219 5.16 19.22 15.60
CA LEU A 219 6.43 18.53 15.81
C LEU A 219 7.39 18.77 14.64
N GLN A 220 6.89 18.72 13.39
CA GLN A 220 7.69 19.07 12.22
C GLN A 220 8.27 20.49 12.34
N GLN A 221 7.46 21.46 12.79
CA GLN A 221 7.92 22.84 13.03
C GLN A 221 9.02 22.86 14.10
N ARG A 222 8.80 22.22 15.24
CA ARG A 222 9.79 22.10 16.32
C ARG A 222 11.12 21.50 15.85
N ILE A 223 11.08 20.39 15.09
CA ILE A 223 12.28 19.75 14.54
C ILE A 223 13.06 20.70 13.64
N SER A 224 12.37 21.53 12.86
CA SER A 224 12.97 22.54 11.99
C SER A 224 13.57 23.69 12.78
N ASP A 225 12.81 24.29 13.69
CA ASP A 225 13.17 25.50 14.44
C ASP A 225 14.32 25.24 15.41
N GLU A 226 14.31 24.09 16.09
CA GLU A 226 15.37 23.68 17.01
C GLU A 226 16.57 23.03 16.28
N GLY A 227 16.49 22.83 14.95
CA GLY A 227 17.55 22.22 14.16
C GLY A 227 17.86 20.76 14.54
N LEU A 228 16.90 20.06 15.14
CA LEU A 228 17.06 18.70 15.67
C LEU A 228 17.38 17.67 14.59
N GLU A 229 17.06 17.97 13.32
CA GLU A 229 17.46 17.12 12.18
C GLU A 229 18.98 17.07 11.98
N LYS A 230 19.66 18.20 12.22
CA LYS A 230 21.11 18.40 11.95
C LYS A 230 21.98 18.16 13.17
N ARG A 231 21.38 18.04 14.35
CA ARG A 231 22.09 17.78 15.60
C ARG A 231 22.88 16.47 15.48
N SER A 232 24.09 16.46 16.03
CA SER A 232 24.91 15.26 16.15
C SER A 232 24.30 14.37 17.24
N ASN A 233 23.33 13.54 16.84
CA ASN A 233 22.69 12.59 17.74
C ASN A 233 23.65 11.45 18.04
N LYS A 234 23.74 11.07 19.32
CA LYS A 234 24.46 9.86 19.73
C LYS A 234 23.51 8.69 19.50
N TRP A 235 23.46 8.22 18.26
CA TRP A 235 22.64 7.08 17.88
C TRP A 235 23.07 5.85 18.67
N VAL A 236 22.18 5.37 19.54
CA VAL A 236 22.37 4.13 20.30
C VAL A 236 21.47 3.07 19.67
N LYS A 237 21.98 1.85 19.50
CA LYS A 237 21.13 0.73 19.10
C LYS A 237 20.18 0.40 20.24
N MET A 238 18.90 0.17 19.92
CA MET A 238 17.84 -0.02 20.92
C MET A 238 18.12 -1.11 21.98
N ASN A 239 19.05 -2.05 21.72
CA ASN A 239 19.34 -3.17 22.61
C ASN A 239 20.67 -3.06 23.37
N GLU A 240 21.33 -1.91 23.37
CA GLU A 240 22.39 -1.64 24.35
C GLU A 240 21.74 -1.56 25.76
N CYS A 241 21.98 -2.61 26.57
CA CYS A 241 21.33 -2.83 27.87
C CYS A 241 21.35 -1.58 28.76
N GLY A 242 20.17 -1.19 29.29
CA GLY A 242 20.00 -0.13 30.28
C GLY A 242 19.74 1.27 29.73
N LEU A 243 19.65 1.44 28.39
CA LEU A 243 19.49 2.76 27.75
C LEU A 243 18.16 2.96 27.01
N VAL A 244 17.23 2.01 27.07
CA VAL A 244 15.94 2.18 26.39
C VAL A 244 15.08 3.15 27.21
N PRO A 245 14.64 4.28 26.64
CA PRO A 245 13.90 5.27 27.38
C PRO A 245 12.56 4.71 27.87
N GLU A 246 12.08 5.28 28.97
CA GLU A 246 10.69 5.10 29.38
C GLU A 246 9.79 5.61 28.26
N PHE A 247 8.83 4.77 27.86
CA PHE A 247 7.91 5.08 26.78
C PHE A 247 6.52 4.57 27.16
N PRO A 248 5.43 5.25 26.74
CA PRO A 248 4.06 4.79 27.00
C PRO A 248 3.83 3.33 26.61
N THR A 249 3.15 2.57 27.46
CA THR A 249 2.70 1.21 27.14
C THR A 249 1.26 1.26 26.66
N TYR A 250 0.97 0.60 25.52
CA TYR A 250 -0.35 0.56 24.90
C TYR A 250 -0.77 -0.87 24.59
N THR A 251 -2.07 -1.10 24.57
CA THR A 251 -2.71 -2.27 23.95
C THR A 251 -2.73 -2.14 22.43
N GLU A 252 -2.94 -3.25 21.72
CA GLU A 252 -3.07 -3.22 20.25
C GLU A 252 -4.24 -2.35 19.78
N ASP A 253 -5.32 -2.28 20.58
CA ASP A 253 -6.49 -1.44 20.30
C ASP A 253 -6.19 0.06 20.46
N GLU A 254 -5.47 0.46 21.50
CA GLU A 254 -5.03 1.85 21.67
C GLU A 254 -4.09 2.29 20.53
N ILE A 255 -3.20 1.40 20.08
CA ILE A 255 -2.34 1.68 18.91
C ILE A 255 -3.20 1.81 17.64
N ARG A 256 -4.22 0.97 17.46
CA ARG A 256 -5.16 1.07 16.34
C ARG A 256 -5.91 2.40 16.33
N GLU A 257 -6.29 2.91 17.50
CA GLU A 257 -6.94 4.22 17.66
C GLU A 257 -5.99 5.41 17.44
N LEU A 258 -4.72 5.26 17.82
CA LEU A 258 -3.67 6.26 17.60
C LEU A 258 -3.30 6.36 16.12
N THR A 259 -3.11 5.21 15.47
CA THR A 259 -2.72 5.12 14.05
C THR A 259 -3.90 5.32 13.09
N LEU A 260 -5.13 5.36 13.61
CA LEU A 260 -6.39 5.48 12.86
C LEU A 260 -6.59 4.35 11.84
N GLY A 261 -6.08 3.14 12.09
CA GLY A 261 -6.37 2.02 11.19
C GLY A 261 -5.68 0.69 11.50
N VAL A 262 -6.42 -0.40 11.26
CA VAL A 262 -5.93 -1.79 11.34
C VAL A 262 -4.76 -2.06 10.39
N TYR A 263 -4.71 -1.37 9.24
CA TYR A 263 -3.67 -1.55 8.25
C TYR A 263 -2.29 -1.13 8.77
N GLN A 264 -2.20 0.03 9.42
CA GLN A 264 -0.93 0.53 9.95
C GLN A 264 -0.39 -0.39 11.04
N VAL A 265 -1.27 -1.00 11.84
CA VAL A 265 -0.89 -2.03 12.83
C VAL A 265 -0.40 -3.31 12.15
N LYS A 266 -1.09 -3.80 11.11
CA LYS A 266 -0.62 -4.96 10.31
C LYS A 266 0.76 -4.68 9.69
N MET A 267 0.96 -3.49 9.13
CA MET A 267 2.25 -3.08 8.56
C MET A 267 3.33 -2.91 9.63
N ALA A 268 2.99 -2.37 10.80
CA ALA A 268 3.91 -2.28 11.92
C ALA A 268 4.47 -3.65 12.32
N LYS A 269 3.64 -4.70 12.34
CA LYS A 269 4.06 -6.08 12.57
C LYS A 269 5.06 -6.56 11.50
N CYS A 270 4.76 -6.34 10.22
CA CYS A 270 5.65 -6.72 9.12
C CYS A 270 6.99 -5.98 9.17
N TYR A 271 6.97 -4.65 9.33
CA TYR A 271 8.19 -3.84 9.49
C TYR A 271 8.99 -4.28 10.72
N SER A 272 8.30 -4.65 11.81
CA SER A 272 8.95 -5.15 13.01
C SER A 272 9.70 -6.45 12.74
N GLN A 273 9.07 -7.40 12.05
CA GLN A 273 9.73 -8.65 11.66
C GLN A 273 10.91 -8.44 10.70
N GLU A 274 10.82 -7.50 9.76
CA GLU A 274 11.88 -7.21 8.79
C GLU A 274 13.08 -6.50 9.44
N HIS A 275 12.86 -5.73 10.50
CA HIS A 275 13.93 -5.04 11.24
C HIS A 275 14.36 -5.79 12.50
N VAL A 276 13.86 -7.00 12.72
CA VAL A 276 14.36 -7.89 13.76
C VAL A 276 15.54 -8.68 13.20
N SER A 277 16.73 -8.48 13.77
CA SER A 277 17.90 -9.30 13.49
C SER A 277 17.70 -10.77 13.88
N GLU A 278 18.62 -11.64 13.44
CA GLU A 278 18.63 -13.07 13.75
C GLU A 278 18.56 -13.36 15.27
N ASP A 279 19.03 -12.44 16.11
CA ASP A 279 18.99 -12.53 17.57
C ASP A 279 17.65 -12.07 18.20
N GLY A 280 16.67 -11.67 17.39
CA GLY A 280 15.40 -11.11 17.88
C GLY A 280 15.44 -9.61 18.18
N VAL A 281 16.49 -8.90 17.76
CA VAL A 281 16.71 -7.48 18.09
C VAL A 281 16.18 -6.56 17.00
N TYR A 282 15.26 -5.65 17.35
CA TYR A 282 14.75 -4.61 16.45
C TYR A 282 15.84 -3.54 16.18
N ASP A 283 16.42 -3.55 14.98
CA ASP A 283 17.57 -2.74 14.53
C ASP A 283 17.15 -1.31 14.19
N ILE A 284 16.69 -0.59 15.21
CA ILE A 284 16.42 0.84 15.17
C ILE A 284 17.46 1.56 16.04
N SER A 285 18.02 2.64 15.49
CA SER A 285 18.84 3.56 16.28
C SER A 285 17.95 4.60 16.92
N ILE A 286 18.05 4.75 18.24
CA ILE A 286 17.32 5.75 19.02
C ILE A 286 18.24 6.82 19.59
N ASP A 287 17.66 8.01 19.78
CA ASP A 287 18.25 9.11 20.52
C ASP A 287 17.15 9.73 21.39
N ASN A 288 17.35 9.71 22.71
CA ASN A 288 16.41 10.22 23.72
C ASN A 288 17.12 11.26 24.61
N VAL A 289 17.75 12.24 23.97
CA VAL A 289 18.43 13.34 24.68
C VAL A 289 17.44 14.28 25.35
N ASN A 290 16.19 14.30 24.86
CA ASN A 290 15.11 15.05 25.48
C ASN A 290 14.10 14.05 26.04
N ASP A 291 13.68 14.24 27.30
CA ASP A 291 12.76 13.35 28.00
C ASP A 291 11.35 13.30 27.37
N ASP A 292 11.05 14.22 26.46
CA ASP A 292 9.76 14.36 25.77
C ASP A 292 9.79 13.96 24.29
N LEU A 293 10.94 13.47 23.78
CA LEU A 293 11.13 13.24 22.34
C LEU A 293 12.00 12.01 22.04
N LEU A 294 11.37 11.03 21.39
CA LEU A 294 12.03 9.86 20.85
C LEU A 294 12.42 10.13 19.39
N SER A 295 13.71 10.10 19.07
CA SER A 295 14.20 10.08 17.69
C SER A 295 14.54 8.66 17.26
N ALA A 296 14.14 8.25 16.06
CA ALA A 296 14.40 6.93 15.52
C ALA A 296 14.90 6.98 14.07
N LYS A 297 15.78 6.05 13.69
CA LYS A 297 16.13 5.75 12.29
C LYS A 297 15.63 4.37 11.91
N ILE A 298 14.82 4.31 10.86
CA ILE A 298 14.25 3.07 10.34
C ILE A 298 14.60 2.91 8.87
N GLN A 299 14.94 1.69 8.47
CA GLN A 299 15.26 1.35 7.10
C GLN A 299 13.97 1.22 6.25
N SER A 300 14.02 1.69 5.00
CA SER A 300 12.94 1.45 4.05
C SER A 300 12.84 -0.04 3.72
N ARG A 301 11.64 -0.62 3.72
CA ARG A 301 11.43 -2.01 3.30
C ARG A 301 11.66 -2.24 1.79
N HIS A 302 11.57 -1.19 0.98
CA HIS A 302 11.68 -1.29 -0.49
C HIS A 302 13.11 -1.19 -0.99
N THR A 303 14.02 -0.67 -0.17
CA THR A 303 15.43 -0.51 -0.56
C THR A 303 16.32 -0.45 0.66
N SER A 304 17.42 -1.20 0.61
CA SER A 304 18.47 -1.17 1.62
C SER A 304 19.27 0.15 1.61
N ALA A 305 19.15 0.98 0.57
CA ALA A 305 19.89 2.23 0.46
C ALA A 305 19.24 3.41 1.21
N LYS A 306 17.96 3.31 1.61
CA LYS A 306 17.20 4.46 2.13
C LYS A 306 16.77 4.26 3.58
N GLN A 307 17.18 5.17 4.46
CA GLN A 307 16.72 5.24 5.84
C GLN A 307 15.90 6.51 6.07
N TYR A 308 14.83 6.38 6.84
CA TYR A 308 13.99 7.49 7.26
C TYR A 308 14.27 7.84 8.72
N LYS A 309 14.43 9.14 8.99
CA LYS A 309 14.41 9.69 10.34
C LYS A 309 12.96 9.93 10.77
N CYS A 310 12.67 9.55 12.00
CA CYS A 310 11.38 9.63 12.64
C CYS A 310 11.53 10.29 14.00
N TRP A 311 10.51 11.04 14.42
CA TRP A 311 10.42 11.67 15.72
C TRP A 311 9.04 11.44 16.31
N ILE A 312 8.98 11.10 17.59
CA ILE A 312 7.74 10.88 18.33
C ILE A 312 7.83 11.69 19.62
N GLY A 313 6.96 12.70 19.74
CA GLY A 313 6.82 13.49 20.96
C GLY A 313 5.87 12.79 21.91
N TYR A 314 6.27 12.65 23.17
CA TYR A 314 5.47 12.02 24.21
C TYR A 314 5.58 12.80 25.52
N PHE A 315 4.50 12.82 26.29
CA PHE A 315 4.44 13.51 27.58
C PHE A 315 3.38 12.85 28.45
N ASP A 316 3.67 12.76 29.76
CA ASP A 316 2.74 12.25 30.78
C ASP A 316 2.15 10.88 30.42
N GLY A 317 3.02 9.94 30.04
CA GLY A 317 2.62 8.58 29.71
C GLY A 317 1.80 8.45 28.42
N ALA A 318 1.76 9.47 27.54
CA ALA A 318 1.06 9.40 26.26
C ALA A 318 1.85 9.98 25.08
N VAL A 319 1.71 9.36 23.91
CA VAL A 319 2.20 9.88 22.63
C VAL A 319 1.34 11.06 22.20
N GLN A 320 1.96 12.20 21.95
CA GLN A 320 1.30 13.48 21.64
C GLN A 320 1.42 13.86 20.17
N SER A 321 2.53 13.54 19.52
CA SER A 321 2.80 13.96 18.14
C SER A 321 3.86 13.09 17.47
N TRP A 322 3.91 13.12 16.13
CA TRP A 322 4.91 12.41 15.36
C TRP A 322 5.25 13.12 14.06
N TYR A 323 6.45 12.87 13.57
CA TYR A 323 6.93 13.35 12.27
C TYR A 323 7.94 12.36 11.69
N CYS A 324 7.80 12.04 10.41
CA CYS A 324 8.73 11.19 9.69
C CYS A 324 9.16 11.88 8.39
N LYS A 325 10.42 11.69 7.94
CA LYS A 325 10.92 12.21 6.66
C LYS A 325 10.42 11.44 5.43
N CYS A 326 9.57 10.42 5.59
CA CYS A 326 8.99 9.72 4.45
C CYS A 326 7.98 10.62 3.72
N LYS A 327 7.61 10.23 2.49
CA LYS A 327 6.77 11.02 1.59
C LYS A 327 5.50 11.59 2.23
N SER A 328 4.80 10.79 3.04
CA SER A 328 3.54 11.16 3.73
C SER A 328 3.74 11.42 5.23
N GLY A 329 4.98 11.48 5.71
CA GLY A 329 5.33 11.48 7.13
C GLY A 329 5.07 12.79 7.87
N SER A 330 4.64 13.84 7.17
CA SER A 330 4.19 15.10 7.73
C SER A 330 2.73 15.06 8.22
N ARG A 331 1.93 14.05 7.84
CA ARG A 331 0.52 13.95 8.26
C ARG A 331 0.35 13.87 9.78
N VAL A 332 -0.70 14.52 10.28
CA VAL A 332 -1.21 14.38 11.65
C VAL A 332 -2.47 13.51 11.71
N VAL A 333 -3.11 13.27 10.56
CA VAL A 333 -4.21 12.31 10.42
C VAL A 333 -3.63 10.89 10.37
N GLY A 334 -3.59 10.24 11.54
CA GLY A 334 -2.91 8.95 11.71
C GLY A 334 -1.41 9.09 11.46
N CYS A 335 -0.71 7.98 11.22
CA CYS A 335 0.75 8.01 11.04
C CYS A 335 1.19 7.09 9.92
N CYS A 336 2.39 7.32 9.37
CA CYS A 336 2.97 6.41 8.37
C CYS A 336 3.39 5.07 9.01
N ALA A 337 3.60 4.05 8.18
CA ALA A 337 4.03 2.73 8.63
C ALA A 337 5.33 2.76 9.47
N HIS A 338 6.23 3.70 9.18
CA HIS A 338 7.46 3.90 9.94
C HIS A 338 7.18 4.29 11.40
N ILE A 339 6.35 5.30 11.62
CA ILE A 339 5.94 5.75 12.96
C ILE A 339 5.13 4.66 13.65
N ALA A 340 4.19 4.04 12.95
CA ALA A 340 3.38 2.96 13.49
C ALA A 340 4.26 1.80 13.99
N SER A 341 5.28 1.43 13.23
CA SER A 341 6.23 0.37 13.59
C SER A 341 7.03 0.71 14.85
N VAL A 342 7.59 1.93 14.93
CA VAL A 342 8.34 2.38 16.12
C VAL A 342 7.43 2.41 17.36
N ILE A 343 6.23 2.99 17.25
CA ILE A 343 5.28 3.03 18.36
C ILE A 343 4.88 1.61 18.78
N TRP A 344 4.51 0.76 17.82
CA TRP A 344 4.06 -0.61 18.10
C TRP A 344 5.13 -1.43 18.82
N TYR A 345 6.39 -1.32 18.39
CA TYR A 345 7.47 -2.00 19.09
C TYR A 345 7.71 -1.41 20.48
N MET A 346 7.82 -0.08 20.59
CA MET A 346 8.19 0.62 21.83
C MET A 346 7.12 0.55 22.92
N SER A 347 5.85 0.49 22.55
CA SER A 347 4.73 0.54 23.48
C SER A 347 4.05 -0.80 23.75
N TYR A 348 4.27 -1.80 22.89
CA TYR A 348 3.53 -3.07 22.98
C TYR A 348 4.45 -4.27 22.82
N SER A 349 5.04 -4.45 21.63
CA SER A 349 5.69 -5.72 21.29
C SER A 349 6.84 -6.10 22.22
N ARG A 350 7.65 -5.14 22.66
CA ARG A 350 8.79 -5.38 23.56
C ARG A 350 8.41 -5.82 24.96
N HIS A 351 7.14 -5.67 25.35
CA HIS A 351 6.60 -6.07 26.64
C HIS A 351 5.96 -7.46 26.60
N LEU A 352 5.86 -8.09 25.42
CA LEU A 352 5.31 -9.43 25.28
C LEU A 352 6.35 -10.51 25.62
N PRO A 353 5.96 -11.56 26.36
CA PRO A 353 6.88 -12.61 26.82
C PRO A 353 7.47 -13.45 25.67
N ASP A 354 6.78 -13.56 24.54
CA ASP A 354 7.16 -14.36 23.37
C ASP A 354 7.35 -13.50 22.12
N PHE A 355 8.14 -12.42 22.21
CA PHE A 355 8.62 -11.78 20.98
C PHE A 355 9.55 -12.77 20.28
N THR A 356 8.99 -13.57 19.38
CA THR A 356 9.67 -14.65 18.67
C THR A 356 10.94 -14.12 18.02
N LYS A 357 12.07 -14.59 18.53
CA LYS A 357 13.39 -14.41 17.95
C LYS A 357 13.36 -14.86 16.49
N GLY A 358 13.55 -13.90 15.60
CA GLY A 358 14.17 -14.04 14.28
C GLY A 358 14.00 -15.38 13.57
N VAL A 359 12.76 -15.79 13.25
CA VAL A 359 12.54 -16.70 12.13
C VAL A 359 11.49 -16.08 11.25
N ARG A 360 11.89 -15.72 10.02
CA ARG A 360 10.94 -15.51 8.92
C ARG A 360 10.11 -16.78 8.82
N ASP A 361 8.86 -16.75 9.24
CA ASP A 361 7.93 -17.82 8.91
C ASP A 361 7.61 -17.70 7.43
N TRP A 362 8.47 -18.32 6.61
CA TRP A 362 8.29 -18.47 5.17
C TRP A 362 6.98 -19.21 4.82
N GLY A 363 6.35 -19.88 5.81
CA GLY A 363 5.05 -20.53 5.70
C GLY A 363 3.85 -19.58 5.77
N VAL A 364 3.98 -18.37 6.32
CA VAL A 364 2.89 -17.36 6.34
C VAL A 364 2.56 -16.86 4.92
N GLY A 365 3.50 -16.99 3.99
CA GLY A 365 3.29 -16.75 2.56
C GLY A 365 2.87 -17.99 1.75
N ILE A 366 2.97 -19.20 2.32
CA ILE A 366 2.45 -20.43 1.71
C ILE A 366 1.03 -20.61 2.23
N LEU A 367 0.13 -19.78 1.71
CA LEU A 367 -1.30 -19.99 1.91
C LEU A 367 -1.71 -21.26 1.17
N ASP A 368 -2.50 -22.10 1.84
CA ASP A 368 -3.32 -23.10 1.17
C ASP A 368 -4.01 -22.41 -0.02
N ALA A 369 -4.06 -23.05 -1.19
CA ALA A 369 -4.60 -22.46 -2.42
C ALA A 369 -6.08 -22.05 -2.30
N SER A 370 -6.77 -22.47 -1.23
CA SER A 370 -8.12 -22.04 -0.86
C SER A 370 -8.18 -20.76 -0.02
N ASN A 371 -7.07 -20.30 0.56
CA ASN A 371 -7.02 -19.11 1.40
C ASN A 371 -6.52 -17.92 0.58
N VAL A 372 -7.46 -17.04 0.23
CA VAL A 372 -7.14 -15.80 -0.51
C VAL A 372 -6.57 -14.80 0.50
N PRO A 373 -5.30 -14.36 0.35
CA PRO A 373 -4.77 -13.31 1.20
C PRO A 373 -5.58 -12.02 1.04
N ASP A 374 -5.71 -11.26 2.12
CA ASP A 374 -6.13 -9.86 2.05
C ASP A 374 -5.23 -9.13 1.04
N PRO A 375 -5.78 -8.25 0.17
CA PRO A 375 -4.98 -7.45 -0.74
C PRO A 375 -3.88 -6.73 0.04
N ILE A 376 -2.62 -6.98 -0.31
CA ILE A 376 -1.48 -6.24 0.22
C ILE A 376 -1.48 -4.88 -0.49
N ASP A 377 -1.63 -3.81 0.28
CA ASP A 377 -1.48 -2.43 -0.19
C ASP A 377 0.02 -2.12 -0.36
N GLU A 378 0.46 -2.00 -1.62
CA GLU A 378 1.83 -1.59 -1.98
C GLU A 378 1.91 -0.08 -2.32
N SER A 379 0.83 0.68 -2.17
CA SER A 379 0.73 2.03 -2.72
C SER A 379 1.20 3.14 -1.77
N GLU A 380 1.26 2.90 -0.45
CA GLU A 380 2.05 3.76 0.45
C GLU A 380 3.57 3.58 0.23
N SER A 381 3.95 2.72 -0.72
CA SER A 381 5.31 2.30 -1.01
C SER A 381 5.79 2.41 -2.46
N GLU A 382 4.96 2.85 -3.39
CA GLU A 382 5.40 3.00 -4.79
C GLU A 382 6.12 4.34 -5.01
N GLU A 383 7.41 4.26 -5.39
CA GLU A 383 8.03 5.23 -6.30
C GLU A 383 8.93 4.55 -7.34
N GLU A 384 8.77 5.05 -8.57
CA GLU A 384 9.62 4.98 -9.78
C GLU A 384 9.54 3.73 -10.68
N ASN A 385 8.58 3.74 -11.61
CA ASN A 385 8.94 3.45 -13.00
C ASN A 385 9.63 4.69 -13.56
N ALA A 386 10.96 4.66 -13.63
CA ALA A 386 11.69 5.53 -14.53
C ALA A 386 11.21 5.22 -15.95
N HIS A 387 10.33 6.06 -16.50
CA HIS A 387 10.17 6.11 -17.94
C HIS A 387 11.48 6.68 -18.47
N SER A 388 12.35 5.79 -18.98
CA SER A 388 13.40 6.20 -19.87
C SER A 388 12.75 6.88 -21.06
N ASP A 389 13.08 8.15 -21.24
CA ASP A 389 12.91 8.86 -22.50
C ASP A 389 13.47 7.97 -23.63
N MET A 390 12.58 7.49 -24.48
CA MET A 390 12.90 7.25 -25.88
C MET A 390 12.05 8.23 -26.65
N GLU A 391 12.55 9.47 -26.73
CA GLU A 391 12.23 10.37 -27.82
C GLU A 391 12.74 9.73 -29.12
N GLU A 392 11.87 9.72 -30.13
CA GLU A 392 12.25 9.89 -31.52
C GLU A 392 11.81 11.29 -31.94
#